data_AF-A0A813FH06-F1
#
_entry.id   AF-A0A813FH06-F1
#
_cell.length_a   1.000
_cell.length_b   1.000
_cell.length_c   1.000
_cell.angle_alpha   90.00
_cell.angle_beta   90.00
_cell.angle_gamma   90.00
#
_symmetry.space_group_name_H-M   'P 1'
#
loop_
_entity.id
_entity.type
_entity.pdbx_description
1 polymer ?
#
loop_
_entity_poly.entity_id
_entity_poly.type
_entity_poly.pdbx_seq_one_letter_code
_entity_poly.pdbx_strand_id
1 'polypeptide(L)'
;MALSKSASDPGLRKAGSGNLAAAGAASLASASSAANLTTTNYLLMKSKALFRDTFSNVPPAGKSITVPLADSAARDLASEEYFPLPATPANQRKYRMLSHGPGEVHVHHGLHDQKLPGEDFRYGIRGIKGQTTEGTLKAGLLLGVADYKNTCAETVYESRKKEPLGKSWDRGHKIKMDPMGYGLSSGTPQDGKAVIFPVSMKSDTEEVRLQYKRTHNSYNPGERIERDYTWPEEAKEKTFRFGKADAGGQAIEGAGAKSVLNWDVNDDGDYKKTKLVQKSLEDYRSVQHPRLFEKVHCKQGATGPPCGPDKRFGIGSAISDYTAASCIKGYYSFEEQLPDQDLGRCCKVGRRNVTSETRAFGTPSVRTDIPAPPPGKRSCADNMSYGDDCSAA
;
A
#
# COMPACT_ATOMS: atom_id res chain seq x y z
N MET A 1 13.29 25.24 59.44
CA MET A 1 14.62 25.36 60.08
C MET A 1 15.35 26.50 59.37
N ALA A 2 15.19 27.73 59.88
CA ALA A 2 16.19 28.47 60.69
C ALA A 2 17.52 28.68 59.92
N LEU A 3 17.74 29.86 59.32
CA LEU A 3 18.50 31.02 59.86
C LEU A 3 20.02 30.71 59.96
N SER A 4 21.01 31.53 59.56
CA SER A 4 21.10 32.92 59.10
C SER A 4 22.59 33.32 58.93
N LYS A 5 22.87 34.48 58.29
CA LYS A 5 24.06 35.39 58.41
C LYS A 5 25.36 34.96 57.71
N SER A 6 25.97 35.71 56.78
CA SER A 6 26.45 37.11 56.69
C SER A 6 27.72 37.43 57.51
N ALA A 7 28.83 37.72 56.82
CA ALA A 7 29.97 38.58 57.21
C ALA A 7 31.07 38.41 56.13
N SER A 8 31.32 39.39 55.26
CA SER A 8 32.27 40.50 55.39
C SER A 8 33.75 40.07 55.43
N ASP A 9 34.47 40.47 54.36
CA ASP A 9 35.94 40.63 54.17
C ASP A 9 36.70 41.07 55.45
N PRO A 10 38.01 40.76 55.64
CA PRO A 10 39.08 41.23 54.74
C PRO A 10 40.40 40.41 54.68
N GLY A 11 41.15 40.56 53.58
CA GLY A 11 42.59 40.89 53.63
C GLY A 11 43.67 39.84 53.96
N LEU A 12 44.74 39.92 53.15
CA LEU A 12 46.16 39.66 53.44
C LEU A 12 46.83 38.28 53.11
N ARG A 13 47.57 38.33 51.99
CA ARG A 13 49.04 38.13 51.84
C ARG A 13 49.69 36.75 52.08
N LYS A 14 50.35 36.24 51.01
CA LYS A 14 51.83 36.04 50.82
C LYS A 14 52.05 35.11 49.60
N ALA A 15 53.14 35.13 48.83
CA ALA A 15 54.28 36.04 48.62
C ALA A 15 55.19 35.48 47.50
N GLY A 16 55.90 36.39 46.81
CA GLY A 16 57.17 36.19 46.10
C GLY A 16 57.11 35.45 44.75
N SER A 17 57.77 35.85 43.67
CA SER A 17 58.87 36.80 43.40
C SER A 17 58.93 37.00 41.87
N GLY A 18 59.47 38.06 41.26
CA GLY A 18 60.15 39.26 41.72
C GLY A 18 60.42 40.21 40.54
N ASN A 19 60.54 41.50 40.88
CA ASN A 19 61.31 42.61 40.29
C ASN A 19 61.72 42.60 38.80
N LEU A 20 61.44 43.73 38.12
CA LEU A 20 62.41 44.77 37.72
C LEU A 20 61.63 45.98 37.16
N ALA A 21 61.56 47.10 37.92
CA ALA A 21 62.25 48.38 37.68
C ALA A 21 61.82 49.11 36.38
N ALA A 22 61.01 50.17 36.40
CA ALA A 22 61.26 51.54 36.91
C ALA A 22 62.34 52.32 36.13
N ALA A 23 61.90 53.23 35.26
CA ALA A 23 62.47 54.55 34.93
C ALA A 23 61.65 55.07 33.73
N GLY A 24 60.85 56.12 33.81
CA GLY A 24 61.22 57.46 34.26
C GLY A 24 61.44 58.32 33.03
N ALA A 25 60.45 59.13 32.64
CA ALA A 25 60.65 60.22 31.69
C ALA A 25 59.48 61.22 31.75
N ALA A 26 59.38 61.93 32.87
CA ALA A 26 58.87 63.30 32.86
C ALA A 26 60.07 64.23 32.61
N SER A 27 60.33 64.58 31.36
CA SER A 27 60.94 65.85 30.94
C SER A 27 61.17 65.83 29.44
N LEU A 28 60.48 66.72 28.73
CA LEU A 28 60.89 67.43 27.50
C LEU A 28 59.64 67.89 26.74
N ALA A 29 58.87 68.74 27.42
CA ALA A 29 58.22 69.83 26.71
C ALA A 29 59.23 70.98 26.60
N SER A 30 59.33 71.52 25.39
CA SER A 30 60.04 72.74 24.98
C SER A 30 61.42 72.52 24.34
N ALA A 31 61.45 72.73 23.03
CA ALA A 31 62.30 73.71 22.35
C ALA A 31 62.20 73.49 20.84
N SER A 32 61.17 74.10 20.25
CA SER A 32 61.21 74.51 18.86
C SER A 32 62.21 75.66 18.73
N SER A 33 63.47 75.34 18.43
CA SER A 33 64.40 76.27 17.80
C SER A 33 65.28 75.53 16.81
N ALA A 34 65.00 75.76 15.54
CA ALA A 34 65.87 75.43 14.43
C ALA A 34 67.20 76.18 14.61
N ALA A 35 68.23 75.49 15.09
CA ALA A 35 69.62 75.94 15.03
C ALA A 35 70.44 74.82 14.40
N ASN A 36 70.66 74.96 13.09
CA ASN A 36 71.70 74.38 12.25
C ASN A 36 72.77 73.54 12.96
N LEU A 37 72.45 72.28 13.26
CA LEU A 37 73.43 71.26 13.64
C LEU A 37 73.88 70.50 12.38
N THR A 38 74.30 71.17 11.31
CA THR A 38 74.76 70.48 10.10
C THR A 38 76.17 69.90 10.33
N THR A 39 76.26 68.61 10.65
CA THR A 39 77.53 67.87 10.62
C THR A 39 77.76 67.28 9.24
N THR A 40 78.98 67.42 8.70
CA THR A 40 79.32 66.89 7.38
C THR A 40 79.43 65.37 7.42
N ASN A 41 79.11 64.69 6.30
CA ASN A 41 79.19 63.22 6.20
C ASN A 41 80.56 62.66 6.61
N TYR A 42 81.62 63.42 6.37
CA TYR A 42 82.98 63.10 6.81
C TYR A 42 83.07 62.93 8.33
N LEU A 43 82.51 63.87 9.10
CA LEU A 43 82.51 63.83 10.56
C LEU A 43 81.66 62.68 11.11
N LEU A 44 80.55 62.35 10.44
CA LEU A 44 79.66 61.25 10.81
C LEU A 44 80.33 59.88 10.56
N MET A 45 81.02 59.70 9.44
CA MET A 45 81.76 58.46 9.16
C MET A 45 82.97 58.27 10.09
N LYS A 46 83.61 59.39 10.47
CA LYS A 46 84.70 59.39 11.46
C LYS A 46 84.18 59.03 12.85
N SER A 47 83.03 59.56 13.29
CA SER A 47 82.46 59.22 14.61
C SER A 47 81.98 57.77 14.69
N LYS A 48 81.49 57.20 13.59
CA LYS A 48 81.15 55.78 13.47
C LYS A 48 82.36 54.84 13.32
N ALA A 49 83.58 55.37 13.33
CA ALA A 49 84.83 54.63 13.15
C ALA A 49 84.90 53.74 11.89
N LEU A 50 84.14 54.10 10.84
CA LEU A 50 84.00 53.29 9.61
C LEU A 50 85.25 53.32 8.72
N PHE A 51 86.11 54.33 8.89
CA PHE A 51 87.41 54.40 8.23
C PHE A 51 88.43 55.06 9.15
N ARG A 52 89.71 54.74 8.94
CA ARG A 52 90.84 55.32 9.68
C ARG A 52 91.52 56.35 8.79
N ASP A 53 91.52 57.60 9.24
CA ASP A 53 92.15 58.72 8.53
C ASP A 53 93.68 58.61 8.63
N THR A 54 94.33 58.20 7.54
CA THR A 54 95.77 57.92 7.52
C THR A 54 96.62 59.18 7.38
N PHE A 55 96.05 60.32 6.96
CA PHE A 55 96.75 61.59 6.80
C PHE A 55 95.88 62.76 7.27
N SER A 56 95.74 62.90 8.60
CA SER A 56 94.86 63.90 9.22
C SER A 56 95.18 65.36 8.90
N ASN A 57 96.38 65.62 8.39
CA ASN A 57 96.87 66.97 8.16
C ASN A 57 96.55 67.49 6.75
N VAL A 58 96.01 66.65 5.86
CA VAL A 58 95.54 67.06 4.54
C VAL A 58 94.01 67.10 4.56
N PRO A 59 93.37 68.27 4.41
CA PRO A 59 91.92 68.36 4.42
C PRO A 59 91.33 67.65 3.19
N PRO A 60 90.19 66.95 3.33
CA PRO A 60 89.56 66.30 2.19
C PRO A 60 89.09 67.34 1.18
N ALA A 61 89.63 67.29 -0.03
CA ALA A 61 89.24 68.17 -1.12
C ALA A 61 87.98 67.62 -1.83
N GLY A 62 86.84 68.28 -1.64
CA GLY A 62 85.56 67.95 -2.27
C GLY A 62 84.37 68.63 -1.60
N LYS A 63 83.25 68.79 -2.32
CA LYS A 63 82.00 69.33 -1.75
C LYS A 63 81.33 68.26 -0.88
N SER A 64 81.44 68.38 0.44
CA SER A 64 80.63 67.55 1.35
C SER A 64 79.22 68.14 1.45
N ILE A 65 78.23 67.32 1.13
CA ILE A 65 76.81 67.68 1.20
C ILE A 65 76.44 67.87 2.68
N THR A 66 75.95 69.06 3.04
CA THR A 66 75.36 69.33 4.35
C THR A 66 74.03 68.61 4.43
N VAL A 67 73.97 67.53 5.21
CA VAL A 67 72.70 66.85 5.48
C VAL A 67 72.05 67.58 6.66
N PRO A 68 70.82 68.11 6.56
CA PRO A 68 70.10 68.63 7.72
C PRO A 68 69.94 67.48 8.73
N LEU A 69 70.47 67.65 9.94
CA LEU A 69 70.75 66.59 10.93
C LEU A 69 69.51 65.98 11.60
N ALA A 70 68.40 65.91 10.90
CA ALA A 70 67.20 65.27 11.42
C ALA A 70 66.52 64.35 10.42
N ASP A 71 66.77 64.46 9.12
CA ASP A 71 66.24 63.52 8.12
C ASP A 71 67.22 62.38 7.92
N SER A 72 66.94 61.28 8.62
CA SER A 72 67.59 60.00 8.39
C SER A 72 66.56 59.04 7.81
N ALA A 73 66.98 58.14 6.93
CA ALA A 73 66.08 57.11 6.41
C ALA A 73 65.39 56.31 7.53
N ALA A 74 66.03 56.18 8.70
CA ALA A 74 65.41 55.55 9.87
C ALA A 74 64.22 56.35 10.44
N ARG A 75 64.27 57.69 10.39
CA ARG A 75 63.17 58.57 10.81
C ARG A 75 62.00 58.56 9.83
N ASP A 76 62.30 58.49 8.54
CA ASP A 76 61.27 58.40 7.51
C ASP A 76 60.56 57.02 7.54
N LEU A 77 61.31 55.95 7.81
CA LEU A 77 60.74 54.60 7.97
C LEU A 77 59.98 54.41 9.28
N ALA A 78 60.48 54.96 10.40
CA ALA A 78 59.90 54.81 11.73
C ALA A 78 59.20 56.09 12.19
N SER A 79 58.35 56.65 11.33
CA SER A 79 57.63 57.89 11.60
C SER A 79 56.79 57.85 12.87
N GLU A 80 56.28 56.66 13.24
CA GLU A 80 55.52 56.40 14.47
C GLU A 80 56.31 56.69 15.77
N GLU A 81 57.62 56.44 15.78
CA GLU A 81 58.47 56.58 16.98
C GLU A 81 59.03 58.01 17.12
N TYR A 82 59.39 58.63 15.99
CA TYR A 82 60.00 59.96 15.97
C TYR A 82 59.00 61.11 15.81
N PHE A 83 57.82 60.85 15.24
CA PHE A 83 56.72 61.80 15.06
C PHE A 83 55.38 61.18 15.51
N PRO A 84 55.21 60.87 16.81
CA PRO A 84 54.00 60.21 17.29
C PRO A 84 52.77 61.10 17.06
N LEU A 85 51.76 60.55 16.37
CA LEU A 85 50.50 61.23 16.15
C LEU A 85 49.71 61.30 17.47
N PRO A 86 49.06 62.44 17.78
CA PRO A 86 48.17 62.50 18.93
C PRO A 86 46.99 61.56 18.75
N ALA A 87 46.69 60.76 19.78
CA ALA A 87 45.58 59.81 19.73
C ALA A 87 44.23 60.51 19.57
N THR A 88 43.34 59.93 18.76
CA THR A 88 42.01 60.49 18.53
C THR A 88 41.17 60.45 19.82
N PRO A 89 40.48 61.54 20.19
CA PRO A 89 39.67 61.59 21.40
C PRO A 89 38.48 60.62 21.34
N ALA A 90 38.17 59.96 22.46
CA ALA A 90 37.24 58.83 22.54
C ALA A 90 35.84 59.12 21.94
N ASN A 91 35.30 60.32 22.17
CA ASN A 91 33.96 60.69 21.68
C ASN A 91 33.88 60.82 20.15
N GLN A 92 34.99 61.19 19.50
CA GLN A 92 35.06 61.34 18.04
C GLN A 92 35.46 60.03 17.34
N ARG A 93 35.98 59.06 18.10
CA ARG A 93 36.50 57.80 17.60
C ARG A 93 35.46 57.00 16.82
N LYS A 94 34.21 57.01 17.28
CA LYS A 94 33.08 56.30 16.65
C LYS A 94 32.67 56.83 15.25
N TYR A 95 33.15 58.01 14.86
CA TYR A 95 32.85 58.61 13.55
C TYR A 95 34.03 58.52 12.57
N ARG A 96 35.21 58.06 13.01
CA ARG A 96 36.42 58.01 12.18
C ARG A 96 36.71 56.58 11.73
N MET A 97 36.91 56.41 10.42
CA MET A 97 37.20 55.11 9.81
C MET A 97 38.51 54.48 10.28
N LEU A 98 39.52 55.30 10.59
CA LEU A 98 40.85 54.83 10.99
C LEU A 98 40.91 54.24 12.40
N SER A 99 39.84 54.40 13.20
CA SER A 99 39.88 54.07 14.62
C SER A 99 39.44 52.65 14.97
N HIS A 100 39.07 51.84 13.98
CA HIS A 100 38.75 50.42 14.17
C HIS A 100 40.02 49.58 14.07
N GLY A 101 40.33 48.85 15.15
CA GLY A 101 41.51 48.00 15.19
C GLY A 101 41.32 46.72 14.36
N PRO A 102 42.42 46.05 13.98
CA PRO A 102 42.33 44.75 13.32
C PRO A 102 41.61 43.73 14.21
N GLY A 103 40.55 43.10 13.68
CA GLY A 103 39.72 42.11 14.38
C GLY A 103 38.49 42.66 15.10
N GLU A 104 38.28 43.98 15.09
CA GLU A 104 37.09 44.61 15.66
C GLU A 104 35.92 44.61 14.64
N VAL A 105 34.69 44.45 15.14
CA VAL A 105 33.50 44.49 14.29
C VAL A 105 33.19 45.92 13.90
N HIS A 106 33.13 46.21 12.60
CA HIS A 106 32.72 47.52 12.10
C HIS A 106 31.22 47.73 12.33
N VAL A 107 30.89 48.62 13.27
CA VAL A 107 29.51 48.99 13.63
C VAL A 107 29.23 50.41 13.15
N HIS A 108 28.04 50.66 12.62
CA HIS A 108 27.59 52.00 12.23
C HIS A 108 27.61 52.96 13.43
N HIS A 109 28.02 54.22 13.22
CA HIS A 109 28.25 55.21 14.29
C HIS A 109 27.06 55.42 15.24
N GLY A 110 25.83 55.26 14.75
CA GLY A 110 24.61 55.38 15.56
C GLY A 110 24.31 54.18 16.48
N LEU A 111 24.91 53.02 16.20
CA LEU A 111 24.70 51.76 16.92
C LEU A 111 25.86 51.41 17.87
N HIS A 112 26.98 52.14 17.79
CA HIS A 112 28.20 51.88 18.55
C HIS A 112 28.00 51.91 20.08
N ASP A 113 27.10 52.76 20.57
CA ASP A 113 26.85 52.93 22.01
C ASP A 113 25.78 51.93 22.55
N GLN A 114 25.25 51.04 21.71
CA GLN A 114 24.26 50.05 22.13
C GLN A 114 24.94 48.85 22.80
N LYS A 115 24.48 48.51 24.01
CA LYS A 115 24.97 47.34 24.74
C LYS A 115 24.47 46.07 24.06
N LEU A 116 25.40 45.26 23.58
CA LEU A 116 25.09 43.93 23.04
C LEU A 116 24.50 43.04 24.16
N PRO A 117 23.57 42.13 23.82
CA PRO A 117 23.02 41.20 24.78
C PRO A 117 24.13 40.27 25.32
N GLY A 118 23.98 39.83 26.57
CA GLY A 118 24.98 38.99 27.26
C GLY A 118 25.18 37.62 26.61
N GLU A 119 26.21 36.89 27.02
CA GLU A 119 26.65 35.63 26.39
C GLU A 119 25.59 34.50 26.40
N ASP A 120 24.62 34.57 27.30
CA ASP A 120 23.48 33.65 27.36
C ASP A 120 22.46 33.86 26.24
N PHE A 121 22.53 35.01 25.57
CA PHE A 121 21.61 35.37 24.50
C PHE A 121 22.03 34.71 23.19
N ARG A 122 21.15 33.84 22.68
CA ARG A 122 21.32 33.18 21.37
C ARG A 122 20.51 33.93 20.32
N TYR A 123 21.14 34.30 19.21
CA TYR A 123 20.48 34.94 18.07
C TYR A 123 19.69 33.91 17.23
N GLY A 124 18.55 34.33 16.67
CA GLY A 124 17.66 33.50 15.83
C GLY A 124 16.28 33.29 16.44
N ILE A 125 15.34 32.76 15.64
CA ILE A 125 14.00 32.40 16.12
C ILE A 125 14.15 31.11 16.92
N ARG A 126 14.10 31.22 18.25
CA ARG A 126 13.91 30.03 19.08
C ARG A 126 12.55 29.45 18.71
N GLY A 127 12.52 28.17 18.33
CA GLY A 127 11.29 27.42 18.42
C GLY A 127 10.82 27.54 19.85
N ILE A 128 9.73 28.28 20.07
CA ILE A 128 8.99 28.18 21.33
C ILE A 128 8.76 26.67 21.45
N LYS A 129 9.23 26.04 22.52
CA LYS A 129 8.84 24.66 22.79
C LYS A 129 7.32 24.70 22.85
N GLY A 130 6.68 24.32 21.74
CA GLY A 130 5.24 24.29 21.63
C GLY A 130 4.71 23.33 22.66
N GLN A 131 3.41 23.40 22.92
CA GLN A 131 2.78 22.37 23.72
C GLN A 131 3.05 21.02 23.03
N THR A 132 3.56 20.07 23.81
CA THR A 132 3.74 18.71 23.33
C THR A 132 2.37 18.17 22.93
N THR A 133 2.29 17.37 21.86
CA THR A 133 1.05 16.71 21.43
C THR A 133 0.43 15.90 22.56
N GLU A 134 1.26 15.34 23.43
CA GLU A 134 0.81 14.67 24.65
C GLU A 134 0.18 15.64 25.67
N GLY A 135 0.75 16.83 25.85
CA GLY A 135 0.23 17.86 26.75
C GLY A 135 -1.12 18.41 26.28
N THR A 136 -1.33 18.55 24.97
CA THR A 136 -2.63 18.97 24.41
C THR A 136 -3.69 17.88 24.56
N LEU A 137 -3.34 16.62 24.33
CA LEU A 137 -4.27 15.49 24.51
C LEU A 137 -4.66 15.28 25.98
N LYS A 138 -3.74 15.56 26.92
CA LYS A 138 -3.97 15.37 28.36
C LYS A 138 -4.58 16.59 29.07
N ALA A 139 -4.70 17.74 28.41
CA ALA A 139 -5.20 18.96 29.04
C ALA A 139 -6.63 18.85 29.62
N GLY A 140 -7.44 17.90 29.14
CA GLY A 140 -8.77 17.59 29.68
C GLY A 140 -8.83 16.43 30.68
N LEU A 141 -7.73 15.70 30.90
CA LEU A 141 -7.66 14.55 31.80
C LEU A 141 -7.24 15.00 33.20
N LEU A 142 -8.13 15.71 33.88
CA LEU A 142 -7.94 16.05 35.28
C LEU A 142 -8.34 14.86 36.14
N LEU A 143 -7.51 14.52 37.12
CA LEU A 143 -7.73 13.37 37.99
C LEU A 143 -7.70 13.79 39.46
N GLY A 144 -8.56 13.18 40.27
CA GLY A 144 -8.59 13.35 41.72
C GLY A 144 -8.92 14.78 42.16
N VAL A 145 -7.99 15.40 42.89
CA VAL A 145 -8.22 16.72 43.53
C VAL A 145 -8.36 17.84 42.48
N ALA A 146 -7.67 17.73 41.35
CA ALA A 146 -7.75 18.73 40.29
C ALA A 146 -9.12 18.71 39.59
N ASP A 147 -9.66 17.52 39.33
CA ASP A 147 -11.00 17.35 38.78
C ASP A 147 -12.05 17.86 39.77
N TYR A 148 -11.96 17.47 41.04
CA TYR A 148 -12.88 17.97 42.07
C TYR A 148 -12.89 19.50 42.16
N LYS A 149 -11.71 20.15 42.18
CA LYS A 149 -11.62 21.61 42.17
C LYS A 149 -12.26 22.24 40.94
N ASN A 150 -12.09 21.64 39.76
CA ASN A 150 -12.77 22.08 38.55
C ASN A 150 -14.28 21.88 38.65
N THR A 151 -14.75 20.73 39.15
CA THR A 151 -16.19 20.51 39.36
C THR A 151 -16.79 21.54 40.32
N CYS A 152 -16.08 21.89 41.39
CA CYS A 152 -16.46 22.95 42.32
C CYS A 152 -16.53 24.31 41.64
N ALA A 153 -15.51 24.69 40.86
CA ALA A 153 -15.49 25.95 40.12
C ALA A 153 -16.64 26.02 39.09
N GLU A 154 -16.92 24.91 38.41
CA GLU A 154 -17.97 24.80 37.40
C GLU A 154 -19.38 24.68 37.97
N THR A 155 -19.56 24.45 39.28
CA THR A 155 -20.89 24.43 39.91
C THR A 155 -21.65 25.74 39.76
N VAL A 156 -20.96 26.84 39.43
CA VAL A 156 -21.58 28.15 39.19
C VAL A 156 -22.44 28.13 37.92
N TYR A 157 -22.05 27.34 36.91
CA TYR A 157 -22.70 27.32 35.60
C TYR A 157 -24.12 26.74 35.64
N GLU A 158 -25.03 27.35 34.88
CA GLU A 158 -26.43 26.94 34.86
C GLU A 158 -26.65 25.55 34.26
N SER A 159 -25.89 25.18 33.22
CA SER A 159 -25.95 23.84 32.63
C SER A 159 -25.64 22.77 33.68
N ARG A 160 -24.62 23.00 34.52
CA ARG A 160 -24.23 22.06 35.57
C ARG A 160 -25.24 21.97 36.71
N LYS A 161 -26.04 23.02 36.95
CA LYS A 161 -27.15 23.02 37.91
C LYS A 161 -28.42 22.38 37.35
N LYS A 162 -28.75 22.61 36.07
CA LYS A 162 -29.97 22.16 35.40
C LYS A 162 -29.87 20.73 34.85
N GLU A 163 -28.67 20.31 34.48
CA GLU A 163 -28.41 19.02 33.82
C GLU A 163 -27.32 18.22 34.54
N PRO A 164 -27.46 17.95 35.87
CA PRO A 164 -26.51 17.10 36.56
C PRO A 164 -26.66 15.65 36.07
N LEU A 165 -25.58 15.06 35.56
CA LEU A 165 -25.61 13.69 35.06
C LEU A 165 -26.04 12.71 36.16
N GLY A 166 -27.07 11.90 35.88
CA GLY A 166 -27.61 10.90 36.80
C GLY A 166 -28.45 11.45 37.95
N LYS A 167 -28.73 12.76 37.99
CA LYS A 167 -29.63 13.38 38.96
C LYS A 167 -30.66 14.25 38.23
N SER A 168 -31.86 14.38 38.81
CA SER A 168 -32.82 15.35 38.31
C SER A 168 -32.38 16.77 38.68
N TRP A 169 -32.87 17.75 37.94
CA TRP A 169 -32.67 19.16 38.27
C TRP A 169 -33.25 19.48 39.66
N ASP A 170 -32.37 19.90 40.58
CA ASP A 170 -32.80 20.42 41.88
C ASP A 170 -33.21 21.90 41.74
N ARG A 171 -34.49 22.17 42.01
CA ARG A 171 -35.08 23.51 41.95
C ARG A 171 -34.89 24.30 43.26
N GLY A 172 -34.29 23.69 44.29
CA GLY A 172 -34.01 24.33 45.57
C GLY A 172 -35.23 24.53 46.47
N HIS A 173 -36.31 23.78 46.25
CA HIS A 173 -37.50 23.85 47.09
C HIS A 173 -37.26 23.13 48.44
N LYS A 174 -37.53 23.80 49.56
CA LYS A 174 -37.50 23.17 50.89
C LYS A 174 -38.79 22.38 51.10
N ILE A 175 -38.75 21.08 50.84
CA ILE A 175 -39.93 20.22 51.02
C ILE A 175 -39.98 19.72 52.47
N LYS A 176 -41.12 19.94 53.16
CA LYS A 176 -41.43 19.30 54.43
C LYS A 176 -42.06 17.94 54.13
N MET A 177 -41.38 16.86 54.49
CA MET A 177 -41.85 15.50 54.28
C MET A 177 -42.57 14.99 55.52
N ASP A 178 -43.84 14.61 55.37
CA ASP A 178 -44.49 13.67 56.29
C ASP A 178 -44.25 12.23 55.77
N PRO A 179 -44.14 11.20 56.65
CA PRO A 179 -43.81 9.83 56.24
C PRO A 179 -44.81 9.17 55.27
N MET A 180 -45.97 9.80 55.05
CA MET A 180 -47.11 9.26 54.32
C MET A 180 -47.02 9.45 52.79
N GLY A 181 -45.92 10.03 52.28
CA GLY A 181 -45.75 10.31 50.85
C GLY A 181 -46.51 11.57 50.40
N TYR A 182 -46.54 11.79 49.08
CA TYR A 182 -47.19 12.96 48.46
C TYR A 182 -48.52 12.57 47.79
N GLY A 183 -49.51 13.46 47.85
CA GLY A 183 -50.80 13.32 47.16
C GLY A 183 -52.01 13.22 48.11
N LEU A 184 -53.22 13.24 47.55
CA LEU A 184 -54.43 12.88 48.30
C LEU A 184 -54.56 11.35 48.33
N SER A 185 -54.64 10.76 49.52
CA SER A 185 -54.98 9.34 49.65
C SER A 185 -56.41 9.12 49.15
N SER A 186 -56.59 8.36 48.07
CA SER A 186 -57.91 7.88 47.69
C SER A 186 -58.46 6.93 48.76
N GLY A 187 -59.79 6.86 48.88
CA GLY A 187 -60.48 6.05 49.89
C GLY A 187 -60.04 4.58 49.92
N THR A 188 -60.40 3.88 51.00
CA THR A 188 -60.00 2.49 51.24
C THR A 188 -60.35 1.60 50.04
N PRO A 189 -59.39 0.80 49.52
CA PRO A 189 -59.65 -0.07 48.38
C PRO A 189 -60.72 -1.10 48.74
N GLN A 190 -61.84 -1.10 47.99
CA GLN A 190 -62.83 -2.16 48.06
C GLN A 190 -62.21 -3.43 47.43
N ASP A 191 -62.40 -4.58 48.09
CA ASP A 191 -61.93 -5.85 47.52
C ASP A 191 -62.72 -6.16 46.25
N GLY A 192 -62.04 -6.09 45.10
CA GLY A 192 -62.62 -6.40 43.80
C GLY A 192 -63.24 -7.80 43.76
N LYS A 193 -62.74 -8.74 44.59
CA LYS A 193 -63.30 -10.09 44.68
C LYS A 193 -64.75 -10.10 45.15
N ALA A 194 -65.10 -9.24 46.11
CA ALA A 194 -66.47 -9.14 46.63
C ALA A 194 -67.43 -8.50 45.61
N VAL A 195 -66.91 -7.64 44.73
CA VAL A 195 -67.68 -7.02 43.65
C VAL A 195 -67.85 -7.99 42.47
N ILE A 196 -66.80 -8.74 42.12
CA ILE A 196 -66.82 -9.72 41.03
C ILE A 196 -67.67 -10.94 41.40
N PHE A 197 -67.66 -11.36 42.67
CA PHE A 197 -68.39 -12.53 43.16
C PHE A 197 -69.34 -12.13 44.29
N PRO A 198 -70.57 -11.67 43.99
CA PRO A 198 -71.56 -11.34 45.00
C PRO A 198 -72.18 -12.61 45.61
N VAL A 199 -71.46 -13.25 46.53
CA VAL A 199 -71.89 -14.50 47.19
C VAL A 199 -73.15 -14.32 48.04
N SER A 200 -73.47 -13.10 48.47
CA SER A 200 -74.61 -12.80 49.35
C SER A 200 -75.92 -12.48 48.62
N MET A 201 -75.95 -12.50 47.28
CA MET A 201 -77.17 -12.21 46.52
C MET A 201 -78.02 -13.49 46.36
N LYS A 202 -79.30 -13.44 46.76
CA LYS A 202 -80.24 -14.55 46.58
C LYS A 202 -80.70 -14.63 45.13
N SER A 203 -80.90 -15.84 44.62
CA SER A 203 -81.46 -16.06 43.27
C SER A 203 -82.94 -15.70 43.20
N ASP A 204 -83.41 -15.36 42.00
CA ASP A 204 -84.80 -14.99 41.72
C ASP A 204 -85.81 -16.12 42.01
N THR A 205 -87.06 -15.75 42.29
CA THR A 205 -88.16 -16.68 42.56
C THR A 205 -88.72 -17.32 41.28
N GLU A 206 -89.34 -18.50 41.41
CA GLU A 206 -89.83 -19.30 40.28
C GLU A 206 -90.94 -18.62 39.47
N GLU A 207 -91.76 -17.78 40.11
CA GLU A 207 -92.82 -17.00 39.47
C GLU A 207 -92.25 -15.92 38.54
N VAL A 208 -91.24 -15.20 39.03
CA VAL A 208 -90.51 -14.19 38.25
C VAL A 208 -89.85 -14.88 37.06
N ARG A 209 -89.32 -16.08 37.24
CA ARG A 209 -88.73 -16.87 36.16
C ARG A 209 -89.74 -17.25 35.07
N LEU A 210 -90.95 -17.70 35.41
CA LEU A 210 -91.99 -17.98 34.40
C LEU A 210 -92.41 -16.72 33.64
N GLN A 211 -92.45 -15.56 34.31
CA GLN A 211 -92.70 -14.28 33.65
C GLN A 211 -91.58 -13.89 32.68
N TYR A 212 -90.31 -14.11 33.05
CA TYR A 212 -89.17 -13.88 32.16
C TYR A 212 -89.13 -14.85 30.98
N LYS A 213 -89.54 -16.11 31.15
CA LYS A 213 -89.72 -17.06 30.04
C LYS A 213 -90.72 -16.52 29.02
N ARG A 214 -91.85 -15.95 29.48
CA ARG A 214 -92.90 -15.42 28.61
C ARG A 214 -92.56 -14.07 27.95
N THR A 215 -91.88 -13.18 28.68
CA THR A 215 -91.65 -11.80 28.23
C THR A 215 -90.34 -11.62 27.46
N HIS A 216 -89.29 -12.34 27.85
CA HIS A 216 -87.93 -12.16 27.33
C HIS A 216 -87.35 -13.44 26.72
N ASN A 217 -88.13 -14.53 26.60
CA ASN A 217 -87.66 -15.84 26.15
C ASN A 217 -86.42 -16.33 26.91
N SER A 218 -86.35 -16.02 28.21
CA SER A 218 -85.23 -16.40 29.09
C SER A 218 -85.47 -17.79 29.67
N TYR A 219 -84.82 -18.80 29.09
CA TYR A 219 -84.91 -20.21 29.52
C TYR A 219 -83.64 -20.65 30.25
N ASN A 220 -83.75 -21.63 31.15
CA ASN A 220 -82.55 -22.18 31.77
C ASN A 220 -81.78 -23.06 30.77
N PRO A 221 -80.47 -23.23 30.98
CA PRO A 221 -79.67 -24.16 30.18
C PRO A 221 -80.29 -25.56 30.18
N GLY A 222 -80.56 -26.10 28.98
CA GLY A 222 -81.13 -27.44 28.80
C GLY A 222 -82.65 -27.54 28.86
N GLU A 223 -83.37 -26.45 29.15
CA GLU A 223 -84.83 -26.44 29.06
C GLU A 223 -85.28 -26.38 27.60
N ARG A 224 -86.21 -27.27 27.25
CA ARG A 224 -86.85 -27.24 25.93
C ARG A 224 -87.93 -26.16 25.94
N ILE A 225 -88.07 -25.45 24.83
CA ILE A 225 -89.17 -24.50 24.64
C ILE A 225 -90.47 -25.30 24.51
N GLU A 226 -91.32 -25.17 25.52
CA GLU A 226 -92.70 -25.63 25.46
C GLU A 226 -93.48 -24.62 24.61
N ARG A 227 -94.07 -25.12 23.51
CA ARG A 227 -94.80 -24.32 22.52
C ARG A 227 -96.30 -24.42 22.66
N ASP A 228 -96.76 -25.08 23.73
CA ASP A 228 -98.17 -25.34 24.04
C ASP A 228 -98.98 -25.92 22.86
N TYR A 229 -98.35 -26.76 22.03
CA TYR A 229 -99.03 -27.47 20.96
C TYR A 229 -99.92 -28.60 21.51
N THR A 230 -101.10 -28.75 20.92
CA THR A 230 -101.99 -29.91 21.14
C THR A 230 -101.48 -31.11 20.35
N TRP A 231 -100.65 -31.97 20.97
CA TRP A 231 -100.08 -33.17 20.33
C TRP A 231 -101.11 -34.31 20.20
N PRO A 232 -101.13 -35.05 19.07
CA PRO A 232 -101.96 -36.25 18.90
C PRO A 232 -101.49 -37.38 19.85
N GLU A 233 -102.39 -38.30 20.19
CA GLU A 233 -102.13 -39.32 21.23
C GLU A 233 -100.99 -40.28 20.86
N GLU A 234 -100.85 -40.68 19.59
CA GLU A 234 -99.78 -41.57 19.09
C GLU A 234 -98.38 -40.98 19.24
N ALA A 235 -98.25 -39.64 19.16
CA ALA A 235 -96.98 -38.94 19.27
C ALA A 235 -96.54 -38.70 20.73
N LYS A 236 -97.41 -39.00 21.71
CA LYS A 236 -97.07 -38.95 23.14
C LYS A 236 -96.30 -40.19 23.58
N GLU A 237 -96.34 -41.27 22.81
CA GLU A 237 -95.57 -42.49 23.09
C GLU A 237 -94.08 -42.27 22.84
N LYS A 238 -93.24 -42.67 23.81
CA LYS A 238 -91.78 -42.47 23.77
C LYS A 238 -91.09 -43.24 22.63
N THR A 239 -91.76 -44.20 22.03
CA THR A 239 -91.27 -45.09 20.97
C THR A 239 -91.51 -44.52 19.56
N PHE A 240 -92.33 -43.49 19.42
CA PHE A 240 -92.63 -42.88 18.14
C PHE A 240 -91.38 -42.19 17.56
N ARG A 241 -90.98 -42.57 16.34
CA ARG A 241 -89.85 -41.95 15.62
C ARG A 241 -90.38 -40.94 14.61
N PHE A 242 -90.00 -39.68 14.80
CA PHE A 242 -90.30 -38.62 13.83
C PHE A 242 -89.36 -38.71 12.62
N GLY A 243 -89.91 -38.46 11.42
CA GLY A 243 -89.16 -38.41 10.17
C GLY A 243 -89.67 -39.38 9.11
N LYS A 244 -89.38 -39.09 7.84
CA LYS A 244 -89.65 -40.01 6.73
C LYS A 244 -88.55 -41.08 6.72
N ALA A 245 -88.93 -42.36 6.75
CA ALA A 245 -87.94 -43.43 6.60
C ALA A 245 -87.33 -43.38 5.19
N ASP A 246 -86.01 -43.36 5.09
CA ASP A 246 -85.32 -43.54 3.81
C ASP A 246 -85.60 -44.97 3.31
N ALA A 247 -85.96 -45.07 2.03
CA ALA A 247 -86.40 -46.29 1.36
C ALA A 247 -85.26 -47.31 1.12
N GLY A 248 -84.38 -47.50 2.11
CA GLY A 248 -83.24 -48.42 2.07
C GLY A 248 -83.08 -49.24 3.36
N GLY A 249 -84.15 -49.38 4.15
CA GLY A 249 -84.16 -50.07 5.46
C GLY A 249 -83.85 -51.58 5.44
N GLN A 250 -83.29 -52.13 4.37
CA GLN A 250 -82.80 -53.51 4.29
C GLN A 250 -81.45 -53.65 3.54
N ALA A 251 -80.72 -52.56 3.28
CA ALA A 251 -79.37 -52.70 2.75
C ALA A 251 -78.39 -52.97 3.90
N ILE A 252 -77.72 -54.14 3.86
CA ILE A 252 -76.68 -54.52 4.82
C ILE A 252 -75.56 -53.48 4.76
N GLU A 253 -75.31 -52.83 5.89
CA GLU A 253 -74.29 -51.80 6.03
C GLU A 253 -72.91 -52.34 5.58
N GLY A 254 -72.27 -51.64 4.64
CA GLY A 254 -70.91 -51.96 4.18
C GLY A 254 -70.79 -52.86 2.94
N ALA A 255 -71.89 -53.38 2.38
CA ALA A 255 -71.82 -54.18 1.14
C ALA A 255 -71.26 -53.38 -0.05
N GLY A 256 -71.65 -52.11 -0.17
CA GLY A 256 -71.10 -51.22 -1.22
C GLY A 256 -69.60 -50.94 -1.06
N ALA A 257 -69.12 -50.80 0.18
CA ALA A 257 -67.70 -50.53 0.45
C ALA A 257 -66.80 -51.71 0.06
N LYS A 258 -67.28 -52.94 0.29
CA LYS A 258 -66.56 -54.16 -0.08
C LYS A 258 -66.35 -54.28 -1.60
N SER A 259 -67.36 -53.90 -2.40
CA SER A 259 -67.24 -53.89 -3.87
C SER A 259 -66.16 -52.92 -4.33
N VAL A 260 -66.13 -51.72 -3.76
CA VAL A 260 -65.17 -50.66 -4.14
C VAL A 260 -63.73 -51.00 -3.76
N LEU A 261 -63.51 -51.74 -2.67
CA LEU A 261 -62.17 -52.09 -2.20
C LEU A 261 -61.51 -53.21 -3.01
N ASN A 262 -62.28 -54.03 -3.73
CA ASN A 262 -61.72 -55.14 -4.49
C ASN A 262 -61.53 -54.76 -5.96
N TRP A 263 -60.32 -54.33 -6.32
CA TRP A 263 -60.04 -53.74 -7.65
C TRP A 263 -59.89 -54.77 -8.78
N ASP A 264 -59.70 -56.03 -8.42
CA ASP A 264 -59.51 -57.13 -9.36
C ASP A 264 -60.84 -57.74 -9.84
N VAL A 265 -61.89 -57.55 -9.04
CA VAL A 265 -63.24 -58.07 -9.27
C VAL A 265 -64.11 -56.92 -9.76
N ASN A 266 -64.73 -57.07 -10.92
CA ASN A 266 -65.69 -56.07 -11.41
C ASN A 266 -67.01 -56.18 -10.62
N ASP A 267 -67.91 -55.19 -10.75
CA ASP A 267 -69.20 -55.18 -10.02
C ASP A 267 -70.05 -56.45 -10.22
N ASP A 268 -69.84 -57.16 -11.33
CA ASP A 268 -70.50 -58.44 -11.67
C ASP A 268 -69.83 -59.69 -11.04
N GLY A 269 -68.71 -59.53 -10.32
CA GLY A 269 -67.98 -60.64 -9.67
C GLY A 269 -66.89 -61.29 -10.52
N ASP A 270 -66.62 -60.81 -11.73
CA ASP A 270 -65.71 -61.42 -12.70
C ASP A 270 -64.32 -60.73 -12.74
N TYR A 271 -63.25 -61.50 -12.96
CA TYR A 271 -61.87 -60.97 -13.05
C TYR A 271 -61.55 -60.35 -14.42
N LYS A 272 -60.72 -59.31 -14.44
CA LYS A 272 -60.28 -58.63 -15.68
C LYS A 272 -59.46 -59.57 -16.58
N LYS A 273 -60.06 -60.07 -17.67
CA LYS A 273 -59.38 -60.84 -18.73
C LYS A 273 -58.66 -59.92 -19.72
N THR A 274 -57.61 -60.41 -20.38
CA THR A 274 -56.89 -59.69 -21.46
C THR A 274 -57.87 -59.31 -22.58
N LYS A 275 -57.99 -58.01 -22.87
CA LYS A 275 -58.83 -57.51 -23.96
C LYS A 275 -58.00 -57.40 -25.24
N LEU A 276 -58.61 -57.69 -26.39
CA LEU A 276 -57.99 -57.41 -27.69
C LEU A 276 -57.94 -55.88 -27.87
N VAL A 277 -56.73 -55.33 -28.03
CA VAL A 277 -56.48 -53.89 -28.21
C VAL A 277 -55.94 -53.64 -29.61
N GLN A 278 -56.18 -52.44 -30.15
CA GLN A 278 -55.60 -52.03 -31.43
C GLN A 278 -54.07 -52.05 -31.38
N LYS A 279 -53.45 -52.64 -32.41
CA LYS A 279 -51.99 -52.79 -32.49
C LYS A 279 -51.25 -51.45 -32.38
N SER A 280 -51.75 -50.40 -33.02
CA SER A 280 -51.15 -49.05 -32.97
C SER A 280 -51.00 -48.50 -31.54
N LEU A 281 -51.99 -48.75 -30.68
CA LEU A 281 -51.98 -48.31 -29.29
C LEU A 281 -50.99 -49.12 -28.45
N GLU A 282 -50.91 -50.43 -28.69
CA GLU A 282 -49.97 -51.29 -27.96
C GLU A 282 -48.53 -51.08 -28.41
N ASP A 283 -48.30 -50.86 -29.71
CA ASP A 283 -46.99 -50.47 -30.24
C ASP A 283 -46.55 -49.12 -29.62
N TYR A 284 -47.45 -48.13 -29.56
CA TYR A 284 -47.17 -46.86 -28.86
C TYR A 284 -46.85 -47.09 -27.37
N ARG A 285 -47.64 -47.91 -26.68
CA ARG A 285 -47.43 -48.22 -25.26
C ARG A 285 -46.08 -48.88 -25.03
N SER A 286 -45.67 -49.82 -25.89
CA SER A 286 -44.40 -50.53 -25.82
C SER A 286 -43.18 -49.61 -26.02
N VAL A 287 -43.34 -48.54 -26.80
CA VAL A 287 -42.27 -47.56 -27.04
C VAL A 287 -42.20 -46.50 -25.94
N GLN A 288 -43.34 -46.05 -25.43
CA GLN A 288 -43.38 -44.97 -24.42
C GLN A 288 -43.15 -45.48 -23.00
N HIS A 289 -43.71 -46.64 -22.66
CA HIS A 289 -43.65 -47.15 -21.30
C HIS A 289 -42.55 -48.22 -21.18
N PRO A 290 -41.56 -48.02 -20.30
CA PRO A 290 -40.52 -49.02 -20.07
C PRO A 290 -41.14 -50.25 -19.41
N ARG A 291 -40.83 -51.44 -19.95
CA ARG A 291 -41.18 -52.69 -19.29
C ARG A 291 -40.07 -53.11 -18.33
N LEU A 292 -40.47 -53.75 -17.25
CA LEU A 292 -39.53 -54.25 -16.25
C LEU A 292 -38.62 -55.32 -16.88
N PHE A 293 -37.31 -55.22 -16.64
CA PHE A 293 -36.27 -56.13 -17.16
C PHE A 293 -36.08 -56.15 -18.69
N GLU A 294 -36.75 -55.28 -19.45
CA GLU A 294 -36.52 -55.12 -20.90
C GLU A 294 -35.71 -53.85 -21.18
N LYS A 295 -35.00 -53.85 -22.32
CA LYS A 295 -34.31 -52.64 -22.80
C LYS A 295 -35.34 -51.62 -23.27
N VAL A 296 -35.15 -50.36 -22.90
CA VAL A 296 -36.03 -49.25 -23.34
C VAL A 296 -35.90 -49.06 -24.85
N HIS A 297 -37.04 -48.94 -25.53
CA HIS A 297 -37.08 -48.73 -26.97
C HIS A 297 -36.77 -47.26 -27.34
N CYS A 298 -35.59 -46.98 -27.89
CA CYS A 298 -35.13 -45.62 -28.21
C CYS A 298 -35.62 -45.06 -29.57
N LYS A 299 -36.81 -45.45 -30.04
CA LYS A 299 -37.45 -44.92 -31.27
C LYS A 299 -36.61 -45.06 -32.56
N GLN A 300 -35.81 -46.13 -32.69
CA GLN A 300 -34.89 -46.36 -33.81
C GLN A 300 -35.55 -46.90 -35.10
N GLY A 301 -36.88 -46.79 -35.23
CA GLY A 301 -37.64 -47.30 -36.39
C GLY A 301 -37.80 -48.82 -36.42
N ALA A 302 -38.68 -49.33 -37.30
CA ALA A 302 -39.03 -50.75 -37.36
C ALA A 302 -37.89 -51.65 -37.87
N THR A 303 -37.00 -51.12 -38.70
CA THR A 303 -35.92 -51.88 -39.35
C THR A 303 -34.58 -51.77 -38.62
N GLY A 304 -34.52 -51.04 -37.50
CA GLY A 304 -33.27 -50.74 -36.80
C GLY A 304 -32.24 -50.02 -37.69
N PRO A 305 -31.01 -49.78 -37.18
CA PRO A 305 -29.92 -49.35 -38.04
C PRO A 305 -29.64 -50.44 -39.11
N PRO A 306 -29.18 -50.08 -40.33
CA PRO A 306 -28.95 -51.01 -41.44
C PRO A 306 -27.70 -51.90 -41.22
N CYS A 307 -27.51 -52.40 -40.01
CA CYS A 307 -26.43 -53.26 -39.61
C CYS A 307 -27.00 -54.62 -39.19
N GLY A 308 -26.35 -55.70 -39.65
CA GLY A 308 -26.68 -57.04 -39.19
C GLY A 308 -26.33 -57.27 -37.72
N PRO A 309 -26.89 -58.31 -37.08
CA PRO A 309 -26.66 -58.59 -35.65
C PRO A 309 -25.19 -58.89 -35.31
N ASP A 310 -24.36 -59.26 -36.29
CA ASP A 310 -22.93 -59.54 -36.12
C ASP A 310 -22.05 -58.28 -36.27
N LYS A 311 -22.64 -57.12 -36.61
CA LYS A 311 -21.89 -55.88 -36.71
C LYS A 311 -21.47 -55.41 -35.33
N ARG A 312 -20.17 -55.31 -35.12
CA ARG A 312 -19.59 -54.65 -33.94
C ARG A 312 -19.70 -53.13 -34.12
N PHE A 313 -20.36 -52.46 -33.18
CA PHE A 313 -20.43 -51.00 -33.14
C PHE A 313 -19.15 -50.41 -32.55
N GLY A 314 -18.79 -49.20 -32.99
CA GLY A 314 -17.57 -48.49 -32.60
C GLY A 314 -16.67 -48.19 -33.79
N ILE A 315 -15.68 -47.32 -33.57
CA ILE A 315 -14.62 -47.04 -34.56
C ILE A 315 -13.56 -48.11 -34.36
N GLY A 316 -13.35 -48.95 -35.37
CA GLY A 316 -12.25 -49.90 -35.36
C GLY A 316 -10.93 -49.15 -35.36
N SER A 317 -9.96 -49.61 -34.58
CA SER A 317 -8.58 -49.12 -34.69
C SER A 317 -8.11 -49.35 -36.12
N ALA A 318 -7.83 -48.28 -36.87
CA ALA A 318 -7.35 -48.39 -38.22
C ALA A 318 -6.01 -49.14 -38.20
N ILE A 319 -5.98 -50.32 -38.81
CA ILE A 319 -4.73 -50.97 -39.16
C ILE A 319 -4.20 -50.16 -40.33
N SER A 320 -2.98 -49.61 -40.23
CA SER A 320 -2.38 -48.92 -41.36
C SER A 320 -2.18 -49.91 -42.50
N ASP A 321 -2.53 -49.52 -43.72
CA ASP A 321 -2.31 -50.35 -44.92
C ASP A 321 -0.82 -50.65 -45.15
N TYR A 322 0.05 -49.83 -44.55
CA TYR A 322 1.49 -50.03 -44.53
C TYR A 322 1.91 -50.80 -43.28
N THR A 323 2.59 -51.92 -43.51
CA THR A 323 3.26 -52.67 -42.45
C THR A 323 4.64 -52.07 -42.19
N ALA A 324 5.19 -52.22 -40.99
CA ALA A 324 6.56 -51.78 -40.68
C ALA A 324 7.59 -52.29 -41.70
N ALA A 325 7.40 -53.52 -42.20
CA ALA A 325 8.23 -54.12 -43.25
C ALA A 325 8.19 -53.34 -44.57
N SER A 326 7.02 -52.83 -45.00
CA SER A 326 6.91 -52.01 -46.21
C SER A 326 7.58 -50.64 -46.03
N CYS A 327 7.56 -50.07 -44.83
CA CYS A 327 8.23 -48.81 -44.55
C CYS A 327 9.76 -48.96 -44.57
N ILE A 328 10.30 -50.09 -44.11
CA ILE A 328 11.75 -50.34 -44.08
C ILE A 328 12.32 -50.52 -45.48
N LYS A 329 11.62 -51.30 -46.33
CA LYS A 329 12.11 -51.60 -47.68
C LYS A 329 11.86 -50.45 -48.67
N GLY A 330 10.87 -49.61 -48.38
CA GLY A 330 10.42 -48.57 -49.29
C GLY A 330 9.84 -49.15 -50.58
N TYR A 331 9.26 -48.27 -51.39
CA TYR A 331 8.81 -48.61 -52.74
C TYR A 331 9.59 -47.77 -53.74
N TYR A 332 10.83 -48.17 -54.00
CA TYR A 332 11.70 -47.51 -54.97
C TYR A 332 11.47 -48.06 -56.37
N SER A 333 11.45 -47.16 -57.35
CA SER A 333 11.41 -47.55 -58.76
C SER A 333 12.72 -48.25 -59.17
N PHE A 334 12.70 -49.01 -60.27
CA PHE A 334 13.90 -49.72 -60.72
C PHE A 334 15.06 -48.76 -61.03
N GLU A 335 14.79 -47.55 -61.52
CA GLU A 335 15.81 -46.54 -61.81
C GLU A 335 16.50 -46.03 -60.54
N GLU A 336 15.76 -45.86 -59.44
CA GLU A 336 16.30 -45.44 -58.15
C GLU A 336 17.08 -46.55 -57.42
N GLN A 337 16.88 -47.80 -57.82
CA GLN A 337 17.65 -48.93 -57.32
C GLN A 337 19.00 -49.08 -58.03
N LEU A 338 19.21 -48.40 -59.17
CA LEU A 338 20.48 -48.43 -59.88
C LEU A 338 21.53 -47.55 -59.17
N PRO A 339 22.81 -47.94 -59.22
CA PRO A 339 23.88 -47.16 -58.62
C PRO A 339 24.13 -45.86 -59.39
N ASP A 340 24.69 -44.87 -58.68
CA ASP A 340 25.00 -43.55 -59.23
C ASP A 340 25.96 -43.61 -60.43
N GLN A 341 25.75 -42.71 -61.39
CA GLN A 341 26.45 -42.72 -62.68
C GLN A 341 27.93 -42.28 -62.60
N ASP A 342 28.34 -41.59 -61.55
CA ASP A 342 29.69 -41.04 -61.38
C ASP A 342 30.66 -42.00 -60.68
N LEU A 343 30.20 -43.22 -60.37
CA LEU A 343 31.04 -44.27 -59.82
C LEU A 343 32.07 -44.75 -60.86
N GLY A 344 33.36 -44.60 -60.54
CA GLY A 344 34.48 -45.14 -61.32
C GLY A 344 34.90 -44.33 -62.55
N ARG A 345 34.27 -43.19 -62.85
CA ARG A 345 34.66 -42.30 -63.96
C ARG A 345 34.46 -40.83 -63.59
N CYS A 346 35.34 -39.94 -64.06
CA CYS A 346 35.13 -38.50 -63.88
C CYS A 346 34.08 -38.00 -64.87
N CYS A 347 32.86 -37.72 -64.39
CA CYS A 347 31.78 -37.15 -65.18
C CYS A 347 31.82 -35.61 -65.26
N LYS A 348 32.77 -34.95 -64.56
CA LYS A 348 32.89 -33.49 -64.52
C LYS A 348 33.29 -32.91 -65.88
N VAL A 349 32.44 -32.04 -66.42
CA VAL A 349 32.68 -31.34 -67.69
C VAL A 349 34.06 -30.65 -67.68
N GLY A 350 34.85 -30.87 -68.74
CA GLY A 350 36.23 -30.38 -68.86
C GLY A 350 37.33 -31.30 -68.31
N ARG A 351 36.98 -32.32 -67.50
CA ARG A 351 37.91 -33.34 -66.98
C ARG A 351 37.47 -34.77 -67.27
N ARG A 352 36.51 -34.92 -68.20
CA ARG A 352 35.96 -36.22 -68.59
C ARG A 352 37.05 -37.03 -69.27
N ASN A 353 37.29 -38.24 -68.76
CA ASN A 353 38.19 -39.21 -69.38
C ASN A 353 37.45 -39.96 -70.50
N VAL A 354 36.97 -39.21 -71.49
CA VAL A 354 36.23 -39.74 -72.65
C VAL A 354 36.93 -39.20 -73.88
N THR A 355 37.86 -39.98 -74.42
CA THR A 355 38.57 -39.64 -75.66
C THR A 355 38.31 -40.75 -76.67
N SER A 356 37.73 -40.40 -77.83
CA SER A 356 37.59 -41.33 -78.97
C SER A 356 38.84 -41.37 -79.84
N GLU A 357 39.79 -40.47 -79.62
CA GLU A 357 41.05 -40.38 -80.35
C GLU A 357 42.08 -41.33 -79.74
N THR A 358 42.78 -42.10 -80.58
CA THR A 358 43.89 -42.97 -80.19
C THR A 358 45.25 -42.29 -80.25
N ARG A 359 45.30 -41.00 -80.63
CA ARG A 359 46.55 -40.23 -80.64
C ARG A 359 47.04 -39.97 -79.22
N ALA A 360 48.36 -39.91 -79.05
CA ALA A 360 48.93 -39.42 -77.80
C ALA A 360 48.65 -37.91 -77.66
N PHE A 361 48.13 -37.49 -76.50
CA PHE A 361 48.01 -36.08 -76.16
C PHE A 361 49.34 -35.58 -75.60
N GLY A 362 49.94 -34.56 -76.23
CA GLY A 362 51.22 -33.97 -75.83
C GLY A 362 52.05 -33.51 -77.02
N THR A 363 53.25 -33.00 -76.76
CA THR A 363 54.23 -32.61 -77.79
C THR A 363 55.30 -33.70 -77.92
N PRO A 364 55.56 -34.26 -79.11
CA PRO A 364 56.59 -35.28 -79.30
C PRO A 364 58.00 -34.71 -79.11
N SER A 365 58.96 -35.56 -78.75
CA SER A 365 60.37 -35.18 -78.54
C SER A 365 61.08 -34.81 -79.85
N VAL A 366 60.75 -35.49 -80.95
CA VAL A 366 61.16 -35.11 -82.31
C VAL A 366 59.97 -34.46 -83.00
N ARG A 367 60.13 -33.21 -83.42
CA ARG A 367 59.05 -32.38 -83.95
C ARG A 367 58.85 -32.57 -85.46
N THR A 368 58.50 -33.78 -85.85
CA THR A 368 58.07 -34.07 -87.24
C THR A 368 56.69 -33.49 -87.55
N ASP A 369 55.97 -33.03 -86.53
CA ASP A 369 54.65 -32.41 -86.62
C ASP A 369 54.70 -30.94 -87.10
N ILE A 370 55.88 -30.32 -87.12
CA ILE A 370 56.13 -28.96 -87.62
C ILE A 370 57.18 -29.00 -88.74
N PRO A 371 57.05 -28.19 -89.81
CA PRO A 371 58.08 -28.10 -90.84
C PRO A 371 59.42 -27.57 -90.28
N ALA A 372 60.52 -28.25 -90.62
CA ALA A 372 61.85 -27.88 -90.17
C ALA A 372 62.33 -26.56 -90.85
N PRO A 373 62.96 -25.63 -90.11
CA PRO A 373 63.52 -24.42 -90.71
C PRO A 373 64.68 -24.75 -91.66
N PRO A 374 64.86 -24.00 -92.78
CA PRO A 374 65.87 -24.31 -93.78
C PRO A 374 67.29 -24.22 -93.21
N PRO A 375 68.25 -25.09 -93.61
CA PRO A 375 69.53 -25.30 -92.91
C PRO A 375 70.38 -24.04 -92.71
N GLY A 376 70.37 -23.11 -93.67
CA GLY A 376 71.12 -21.84 -93.58
C GLY A 376 70.49 -20.75 -92.72
N LYS A 377 69.28 -20.97 -92.19
CA LYS A 377 68.54 -20.02 -91.32
C LYS A 377 68.22 -20.60 -89.94
N ARG A 378 68.78 -21.76 -89.59
CA ARG A 378 68.61 -22.35 -88.25
C ARG A 378 69.31 -21.48 -87.22
N SER A 379 68.65 -21.29 -86.08
CA SER A 379 69.27 -20.60 -84.94
C SER A 379 70.46 -21.42 -84.46
N CYS A 380 71.56 -20.75 -84.10
CA CYS A 380 72.73 -21.43 -83.52
C CYS A 380 72.46 -22.03 -82.13
N ALA A 381 71.36 -21.65 -81.48
CA ALA A 381 70.91 -22.17 -80.19
C ALA A 381 69.63 -23.01 -80.31
N ASP A 382 69.33 -23.55 -81.50
CA ASP A 382 68.19 -24.44 -81.67
C ASP A 382 68.48 -25.81 -81.04
N ASN A 383 67.66 -26.19 -80.06
CA ASN A 383 67.83 -27.41 -79.27
C ASN A 383 66.78 -28.48 -79.62
N MET A 384 65.94 -28.24 -80.63
CA MET A 384 64.88 -29.17 -81.03
C MET A 384 65.27 -29.94 -82.28
N SER A 385 65.02 -31.25 -82.28
CA SER A 385 65.16 -32.09 -83.47
C SER A 385 63.87 -32.08 -84.28
N TYR A 386 63.99 -31.84 -85.59
CA TYR A 386 62.86 -31.82 -86.53
C TYR A 386 62.76 -33.09 -87.39
N GLY A 387 63.58 -34.10 -87.07
CA GLY A 387 63.58 -35.39 -87.78
C GLY A 387 64.43 -35.42 -89.05
N ASP A 388 65.20 -34.36 -89.32
CA ASP A 388 66.13 -34.28 -90.45
C ASP A 388 67.63 -34.29 -90.05
N ASP A 389 67.91 -34.58 -88.78
CA ASP A 389 69.27 -34.76 -88.26
C ASP A 389 69.88 -36.10 -88.73
N CYS A 390 71.20 -36.14 -88.93
CA CYS A 390 71.89 -37.37 -89.30
C CYS A 390 71.96 -38.37 -88.14
N SER A 391 71.89 -39.66 -88.46
CA SER A 391 72.05 -40.72 -87.46
C SER A 391 73.52 -40.82 -87.03
N ALA A 392 73.77 -41.02 -85.73
CA ALA A 392 75.10 -41.30 -85.22
C ALA A 392 75.49 -42.74 -85.60
N ALA A 393 76.48 -42.90 -86.49
CA ALA A 393 77.06 -44.19 -86.86
C ALA A 393 78.17 -44.62 -85.91
#